data_AF-A0A0M3KIN2-F1
#
_entry.id   AF-A0A0M3KIN2-F1
#
_cell.length_a   1.000
_cell.length_b   1.000
_cell.length_c   1.000
_cell.angle_alpha   90.00
_cell.angle_beta   90.00
_cell.angle_gamma   90.00
#
_symmetry.space_group_name_H-M   'P 1'
#
loop_
_entity.id
_entity.type
_entity.pdbx_description
1 polymer ?
#
loop_
_entity_poly.entity_id
_entity_poly.type
_entity_poly.pdbx_seq_one_letter_code
_entity_poly.pdbx_strand_id
1 'polypeptide(L)' 'MGIILGDFQANCIPQTLAGKDILGCAKTGTGKTLAFALPILNQLAVDPYGIYALVLTPTRELA' A
#
# COMPACT_ATOMS: atom_id res chain seq x y z
N MET A 1 -7.93 17.01 -8.47
CA MET A 1 -6.92 16.96 -7.39
C MET A 1 -6.18 15.64 -7.53
N GLY A 2 -5.01 15.62 -8.19
CA GLY A 2 -4.28 14.38 -8.45
C GLY A 2 -3.39 14.01 -7.27
N ILE A 3 -3.39 12.73 -6.87
CA ILE A 3 -2.42 12.22 -5.90
C ILE A 3 -1.06 12.16 -6.60
N ILE A 4 -0.09 12.94 -6.16
CA ILE A 4 1.29 12.88 -6.67
C ILE A 4 1.95 11.67 -6.02
N LEU A 5 2.28 10.65 -6.81
CA LEU A 5 2.97 9.46 -6.35
C LEU A 5 4.48 9.67 -6.38
N GLY A 6 5.16 9.27 -5.31
CA GLY A 6 6.63 9.20 -5.31
C GLY A 6 7.16 8.03 -6.16
N ASP A 7 8.44 8.06 -6.53
CA ASP A 7 9.07 7.06 -7.42
C ASP A 7 8.84 5.61 -6.97
N PHE A 8 8.88 5.36 -5.65
CA PHE A 8 8.60 4.04 -5.10
C PHE A 8 7.14 3.61 -5.30
N GLN A 9 6.20 4.51 -5.02
CA GLN A 9 4.76 4.27 -5.14
C GLN A 9 4.35 4.05 -6.59
N ALA A 10 4.90 4.85 -7.52
CA ALA A 10 4.64 4.73 -8.95
C ALA A 10 5.02 3.35 -9.50
N ASN A 11 6.05 2.71 -8.94
CA ASN A 11 6.46 1.37 -9.33
C ASN A 11 5.70 0.26 -8.60
N CYS A 12 5.42 0.41 -7.30
CA CYS A 12 4.78 -0.64 -6.49
C CYS A 12 3.27 -0.73 -6.70
N ILE A 13 2.55 0.40 -6.71
CA ILE A 13 1.07 0.42 -6.71
C ILE A 13 0.49 -0.33 -7.92
N PRO A 14 0.96 -0.14 -9.18
CA PRO A 14 0.41 -0.86 -10.31
C PRO A 14 0.59 -2.38 -10.22
N GLN A 15 1.72 -2.84 -9.65
CA GLN A 15 1.97 -4.28 -9.49
C GLN A 15 1.06 -4.88 -8.42
N THR A 16 0.86 -4.20 -7.29
CA THR A 16 -0.04 -4.66 -6.23
C THR A 16 -1.51 -4.65 -6.68
N LEU A 17 -1.93 -3.62 -7.43
CA LEU A 17 -3.29 -3.57 -8.02
C LEU A 17 -3.52 -4.67 -9.06
N ALA A 18 -2.46 -5.14 -9.72
CA ALA A 18 -2.51 -6.31 -10.60
C ALA A 18 -2.55 -7.65 -9.84
N GLY A 19 -2.63 -7.63 -8.50
CA GLY A 19 -2.69 -8.83 -7.66
C GLY A 19 -1.36 -9.56 -7.54
N LYS A 20 -0.23 -8.91 -7.83
CA LYS A 20 1.11 -9.51 -7.72
C LYS A 20 1.70 -9.27 -6.34
N ASP A 21 2.40 -10.27 -5.84
CA ASP A 21 3.27 -10.12 -4.67
C ASP A 21 4.49 -9.27 -5.02
N ILE A 22 4.83 -8.34 -4.12
CA ILE A 22 5.94 -7.41 -4.32
C ILE A 22 6.87 -7.41 -3.10
N LEU A 23 8.16 -7.25 -3.36
CA LEU A 23 9.16 -6.94 -2.34
C LEU A 23 9.77 -5.57 -2.66
N GLY A 24 9.49 -4.59 -1.80
CA GLY A 24 9.89 -3.21 -2.00
C GLY A 24 10.90 -2.74 -0.94
N CYS A 25 12.09 -2.34 -1.38
CA CYS A 25 13.07 -1.66 -0.52
C CYS A 25 13.09 -0.17 -0.85
N ALA A 26 12.78 0.68 0.13
CA ALA A 26 12.89 2.12 0.00
C ALA A 26 13.32 2.78 1.31
N LYS A 27 13.90 3.97 1.22
CA LYS A 27 14.34 4.77 2.38
C LYS A 27 13.14 5.18 3.26
N THR A 28 13.38 5.49 4.53
CA THR A 28 12.33 6.02 5.42
C THR A 28 11.81 7.36 4.86
N GLY A 29 10.50 7.61 5.01
CA GLY A 29 9.87 8.83 4.48
C GLY A 29 9.47 8.79 3.00
N THR A 30 9.71 7.69 2.26
CA THR A 30 9.33 7.57 0.83
C THR A 30 7.89 7.13 0.58
N GLY A 31 7.02 7.19 1.60
CA GLY A 31 5.60 6.86 1.46
C GLY A 31 5.30 5.37 1.21
N LYS A 32 6.09 4.46 1.77
CA LYS A 32 5.85 3.00 1.71
C LYS A 32 4.47 2.61 2.26
N THR A 33 4.00 3.31 3.29
CA THR A 33 2.65 3.11 3.87
C THR A 33 1.56 3.29 2.83
N LEU A 34 1.62 4.37 2.04
CA LEU A 34 0.63 4.62 0.99
C LEU A 34 0.71 3.58 -0.13
N ALA A 35 1.91 3.02 -0.38
CA ALA A 35 2.11 2.02 -1.44
C ALA A 35 1.33 0.71 -1.18
N PHE A 36 1.12 0.31 0.07
CA PHE A 36 0.23 -0.81 0.40
C PHE A 36 -1.18 -0.37 0.81
N ALA A 37 -1.36 0.81 1.41
CA ALA A 37 -2.68 1.26 1.85
C ALA A 37 -3.62 1.58 0.68
N LEU A 38 -3.13 2.21 -0.40
CA LEU A 38 -3.96 2.54 -1.57
C LEU A 38 -4.58 1.32 -2.23
N PRO A 39 -3.84 0.24 -2.59
CA PRO A 39 -4.46 -0.95 -3.17
C PRO A 39 -5.45 -1.65 -2.22
N ILE A 40 -5.19 -1.65 -0.91
CA ILE A 40 -6.13 -2.18 0.09
C ILE A 40 -7.44 -1.37 0.08
N LEU A 41 -7.34 -0.03 0.14
CA LEU A 41 -8.50 0.86 0.10
C LEU A 41 -9.26 0.75 -1.23
N ASN A 42 -8.55 0.58 -2.34
CA ASN A 42 -9.17 0.38 -3.64
C ASN A 42 -10.03 -0.90 -3.67
N GLN A 43 -9.56 -2.00 -3.08
CA GLN A 43 -10.35 -3.23 -2.96
C GLN A 43 -11.54 -3.04 -2.00
N LEU A 44 -11.32 -2.39 -0.86
CA LEU A 44 -12.36 -2.09 0.13
C LEU A 44 -13.46 -1.16 -0.44
N ALA A 45 -13.13 -0.31 -1.41
CA ALA A 45 -14.12 0.57 -2.05
C ALA A 45 -15.07 -0.21 -2.98
N VAL A 46 -14.69 -1.40 -3.45
CA VAL A 46 -15.53 -2.25 -4.31
C VAL A 46 -16.51 -3.05 -3.48
N ASP A 47 -16.03 -3.65 -2.39
CA ASP A 47 -16.85 -4.32 -1.38
C ASP A 47 -16.36 -3.85 0.00
N PRO A 48 -17.19 -3.18 0.81
CA PRO A 48 -16.77 -2.63 2.09
C PRO A 48 -16.91 -3.60 3.29
N TYR A 49 -17.36 -4.84 3.09
CA TYR A 49 -17.66 -5.77 4.20
C TYR A 49 -16.63 -6.90 4.36
N GLY A 50 -16.05 -7.05 5.55
CA GLY A 50 -15.13 -8.15 5.89
C GLY A 50 -13.69 -7.72 6.22
N ILE A 51 -12.78 -8.69 6.33
CA ILE A 51 -11.35 -8.46 6.57
C ILE A 51 -10.63 -8.43 5.21
N TYR A 52 -10.00 -7.30 4.87
CA TYR A 52 -9.39 -7.07 3.54
C TYR A 52 -7.87 -7.16 3.52
N ALA A 53 -7.21 -6.93 4.65
CA ALA A 53 -5.75 -6.94 4.73
C ALA A 53 -5.24 -7.20 6.14
N LEU A 54 -4.06 -7.81 6.21
CA LEU A 54 -3.25 -7.93 7.42
C LEU A 54 -1.93 -7.20 7.19
N VAL A 55 -1.66 -6.17 7.99
CA VAL A 55 -0.40 -5.43 7.96
C VAL A 55 0.39 -5.79 9.21
N LEU A 56 1.57 -6.39 9.02
CA LEU A 56 2.46 -6.72 10.12
C LEU A 56 3.49 -5.61 10.28
N THR A 57 3.54 -5.00 11.47
CA THR A 57 4.52 -3.99 11.82
C THR A 57 5.54 -4.55 12.82
N PRO A 58 6.83 -4.16 12.73
CA PRO A 58 7.88 -4.73 13.57
C PRO A 58 7.85 -4.22 15.02
N THR A 59 7.21 -3.07 15.28
CA THR A 59 7.07 -2.49 16.63
C THR A 59 5.64 -2.04 16.86
N ARG A 60 5.20 -2.07 18.14
CA ARG A 60 3.86 -1.67 18.55
C ARG A 60 3.57 -0.18 18.36
N GLU A 61 4.60 0.65 18.27
CA GLU A 61 4.49 2.12 18.15
C GLU A 61 4.19 2.59 16.72
N LEU A 62 4.31 1.69 15.74
CA LEU A 62 4.08 1.96 14.32
C LEU A 62 2.75 1.38 13.80
N ALA A 63 1.96 0.76 14.66
CA ALA A 63 0.64 0.20 14.33
C ALA A 63 -0.46 1.28 14.35
#